data_AF-A0A9P5CRB4-F1
#
_entry.id   AF-A0A9P5CRB4-F1
#
_cell.length_a   1.000
_cell.length_b   1.000
_cell.length_c   1.000
_cell.angle_alpha   90.00
_cell.angle_beta   90.00
_cell.angle_gamma   90.00
#
_symmetry.space_group_name_H-M   'P 1'
#
loop_
_entity.id
_entity.type
_entity.pdbx_description
1 polymer ?
#
loop_
_entity_poly.entity_id
_entity_poly.type
_entity_poly.pdbx_seq_one_letter_code
_entity_poly.pdbx_strand_id
1 'polypeptide(L)'
;MFSQSLFYLSSLLSLAAAQSIQFDGRIPTGTQLTEFDVANGIFDPSNVFGQNLTFSKLLQLPAVQPKRSLMTIPPPSSDQSIFAPSPTNIQTGFRRAELLPASNNGTDPSTTGVKTLHFSLMKNTARPLNLSHEYQLVFLESSDFSTNQVVLKTGTVLGQTVADPDTLMLFSNVNNASLLFSTNFTASVFHNFGLTLDFTKNTTQVFYSTGTTPLAQVTEALPNDVSGQGQFHFGLLKKPVNGGADITTSGEQPAGIDEGIIYGGIFEEDSSAGVISKSLEA
;
A
#
# COMPACT_ATOMS: atom_id res chain seq x y z
N MET A 1 58.69 -16.56 -35.68
CA MET A 1 57.92 -17.19 -34.59
C MET A 1 57.09 -16.10 -33.93
N PHE A 2 55.84 -15.93 -34.33
CA PHE A 2 54.91 -14.99 -33.68
C PHE A 2 53.93 -15.80 -32.83
N SER A 3 54.01 -15.62 -31.52
CA SER A 3 53.14 -16.26 -30.53
C SER A 3 51.80 -15.51 -30.49
N GLN A 4 50.72 -16.16 -30.91
CA GLN A 4 49.37 -15.65 -30.70
C GLN A 4 48.91 -16.01 -29.29
N SER A 5 48.73 -15.00 -28.45
CA SER A 5 48.08 -15.14 -27.14
C SER A 5 46.57 -15.17 -27.33
N LEU A 6 45.96 -16.32 -27.01
CA LEU A 6 44.52 -16.52 -27.04
C LEU A 6 43.93 -16.03 -25.70
N PHE A 7 43.24 -14.88 -25.71
CA PHE A 7 42.47 -14.41 -24.56
C PHE A 7 41.13 -15.18 -24.51
N TYR A 8 40.96 -16.05 -23.51
CA TYR A 8 39.66 -16.62 -23.18
C TYR A 8 38.84 -15.59 -22.41
N LEU A 9 37.83 -15.01 -23.07
CA LEU A 9 36.84 -14.16 -22.43
C LEU A 9 35.75 -15.06 -21.84
N SER A 10 35.86 -15.36 -20.55
CA SER A 10 34.85 -16.11 -19.81
C SER A 10 33.62 -15.22 -19.59
N SER A 11 32.60 -15.35 -20.44
CA SER A 11 31.30 -14.74 -20.21
C SER A 11 30.57 -15.47 -19.07
N LEU A 12 30.58 -14.90 -17.87
CA LEU A 12 29.69 -15.30 -16.78
C LEU A 12 28.26 -14.91 -17.17
N LEU A 13 27.46 -15.89 -17.61
CA LEU A 13 26.02 -15.73 -17.65
C LEU A 13 25.52 -15.66 -16.20
N SER A 14 25.12 -14.47 -15.74
CA SER A 14 24.24 -14.37 -14.58
C SER A 14 22.87 -14.91 -14.99
N LEU A 15 22.52 -16.13 -14.59
CA LEU A 15 21.12 -16.52 -14.60
C LEU A 15 20.40 -15.59 -13.62
N ALA A 16 19.60 -14.67 -14.14
CA ALA A 16 18.64 -13.94 -13.32
C ALA A 16 17.66 -14.99 -12.78
N ALA A 17 17.81 -15.38 -11.51
CA ALA A 17 16.78 -16.12 -10.82
C ALA A 17 15.53 -15.23 -10.81
N ALA A 18 14.42 -15.73 -11.36
CA ALA A 18 13.14 -15.05 -11.24
C ALA A 18 12.82 -14.90 -9.75
N GLN A 19 12.61 -13.67 -9.29
CA GLN A 19 12.20 -13.42 -7.90
C GLN A 19 10.90 -14.18 -7.63
N SER A 20 10.83 -14.90 -6.51
CA SER A 20 9.61 -15.59 -6.11
C SER A 20 8.61 -14.57 -5.58
N ILE A 21 7.41 -14.54 -6.17
CA ILE A 21 6.31 -13.72 -5.70
C ILE A 21 5.76 -14.33 -4.39
N GLN A 22 5.72 -13.52 -3.34
CA GLN A 22 5.20 -13.86 -2.02
C GLN A 22 3.68 -13.75 -1.99
N PHE A 23 3.13 -12.67 -2.54
CA PHE A 23 1.72 -12.55 -2.89
C PHE A 23 1.56 -11.69 -4.15
N ASP A 24 0.50 -11.95 -4.90
CA ASP A 24 0.20 -11.24 -6.14
C ASP A 24 -1.20 -10.60 -6.06
N GLY A 25 -1.23 -9.30 -5.83
CA GLY A 25 -2.46 -8.49 -5.80
C GLY A 25 -2.82 -7.89 -7.16
N ARG A 26 -2.11 -8.24 -8.24
CA ARG A 26 -2.43 -7.74 -9.58
C ARG A 26 -3.70 -8.41 -10.09
N ILE A 27 -4.70 -7.59 -10.41
CA ILE A 27 -6.00 -8.08 -10.86
C ILE A 27 -5.90 -8.66 -12.29
N PRO A 28 -6.28 -9.93 -12.51
CA PRO A 28 -6.38 -10.52 -13.84
C PRO A 28 -7.35 -9.76 -14.76
N THR A 29 -7.08 -9.79 -16.06
CA THR A 29 -8.02 -9.19 -17.03
C THR A 29 -9.31 -9.98 -17.05
N GLY A 30 -10.45 -9.27 -16.98
CA GLY A 30 -11.78 -9.89 -17.00
C GLY A 30 -12.30 -10.32 -15.63
N THR A 31 -11.56 -10.05 -14.53
CA THR A 31 -12.09 -10.23 -13.17
C THR A 31 -13.33 -9.38 -12.97
N GLN A 32 -14.39 -10.01 -12.46
CA GLN A 32 -15.63 -9.35 -12.13
C GLN A 32 -15.60 -8.84 -10.69
N LEU A 33 -16.22 -7.70 -10.42
CA LEU A 33 -16.28 -7.11 -9.08
C LEU A 33 -16.84 -8.05 -8.02
N THR A 34 -17.81 -8.90 -8.37
CA THR A 34 -18.41 -9.90 -7.47
C THR A 34 -17.44 -11.00 -7.04
N GLU A 35 -16.31 -11.18 -7.74
CA GLU A 35 -15.27 -12.12 -7.33
C GLU A 35 -14.52 -11.64 -6.09
N PHE A 36 -14.59 -10.35 -5.73
CA PHE A 36 -14.03 -9.82 -4.49
C PHE A 36 -14.92 -10.05 -3.27
N ASP A 37 -16.16 -10.51 -3.46
CA ASP A 37 -17.09 -10.78 -2.36
C ASP A 37 -16.96 -12.21 -1.81
N VAL A 38 -16.10 -13.03 -2.43
CA VAL A 38 -15.83 -14.42 -2.07
C VAL A 38 -14.32 -14.68 -2.11
N ALA A 39 -13.87 -15.79 -1.52
CA ALA A 39 -12.47 -16.17 -1.56
C ALA A 39 -12.00 -16.36 -3.02
N ASN A 40 -11.07 -15.51 -3.46
CA ASN A 40 -10.53 -15.50 -4.83
C ASN A 40 -9.02 -15.76 -4.90
N GLY A 41 -8.36 -15.90 -3.76
CA GLY A 41 -6.91 -16.13 -3.66
C GLY A 41 -6.04 -14.89 -3.91
N ILE A 42 -6.63 -13.73 -4.20
CA ILE A 42 -5.96 -12.45 -4.43
C ILE A 42 -6.07 -11.58 -3.18
N PHE A 43 -7.30 -11.29 -2.74
CA PHE A 43 -7.58 -10.49 -1.54
C PHE A 43 -8.60 -11.20 -0.63
N ASP A 44 -8.51 -10.93 0.67
CA ASP A 44 -9.51 -11.36 1.66
C ASP A 44 -10.85 -10.68 1.37
N PRO A 45 -11.99 -11.41 1.26
CA PRO A 45 -13.30 -10.82 0.95
C PRO A 45 -14.02 -10.17 2.15
N SER A 46 -13.53 -10.31 3.38
CA SER A 46 -14.29 -10.03 4.62
C SER A 46 -13.72 -8.91 5.49
N ASN A 47 -12.58 -8.33 5.12
CA ASN A 47 -11.85 -7.30 5.86
C ASN A 47 -11.41 -6.22 4.85
N VAL A 48 -11.28 -4.92 5.09
CA VAL A 48 -11.59 -4.02 6.22
C VAL A 48 -12.49 -2.91 5.65
N PHE A 49 -13.80 -3.08 5.79
CA PHE A 49 -14.81 -2.13 5.32
C PHE A 49 -16.00 -2.12 6.27
N GLY A 50 -16.90 -1.14 6.13
CA GLY A 50 -18.00 -1.02 7.07
C GLY A 50 -19.13 -2.05 6.89
N GLN A 51 -19.97 -2.18 7.92
CA GLN A 51 -20.94 -3.26 8.02
C GLN A 51 -21.93 -3.28 6.83
N ASN A 52 -22.30 -4.48 6.38
CA ASN A 52 -23.26 -4.72 5.29
C ASN A 52 -22.81 -4.21 3.90
N LEU A 53 -21.54 -3.84 3.75
CA LEU A 53 -20.92 -3.62 2.46
C LEU A 53 -20.32 -4.92 1.91
N THR A 54 -19.98 -4.89 0.63
CA THR A 54 -19.24 -5.93 -0.08
C THR A 54 -18.24 -5.22 -0.98
N PHE A 55 -17.12 -5.84 -1.32
CA PHE A 55 -16.13 -5.20 -2.18
C PHE A 55 -16.68 -4.85 -3.55
N SER A 56 -17.62 -5.63 -4.09
CA SER A 56 -18.28 -5.30 -5.36
C SER A 56 -19.05 -3.99 -5.35
N LYS A 57 -19.46 -3.48 -4.18
CA LYS A 57 -20.09 -2.17 -4.01
C LYS A 57 -19.06 -1.04 -3.84
N LEU A 58 -17.82 -1.37 -3.48
CA LEU A 58 -16.75 -0.43 -3.14
C LEU A 58 -15.74 -0.24 -4.26
N LEU A 59 -15.38 -1.34 -4.90
CA LEU A 59 -14.38 -1.36 -5.95
C LEU A 59 -15.01 -0.98 -7.29
N GLN A 60 -14.21 -0.35 -8.13
CA GLN A 60 -14.47 -0.23 -9.55
C GLN A 60 -13.25 -0.75 -10.31
N LEU A 61 -13.44 -1.30 -11.50
CA LEU A 61 -12.34 -1.73 -12.35
C LEU A 61 -12.33 -0.83 -13.59
N PRO A 62 -11.20 -0.20 -13.93
CA PRO A 62 -11.11 0.64 -15.12
C PRO A 62 -11.16 -0.23 -16.38
N ALA A 63 -11.92 0.19 -17.38
CA ALA A 63 -12.19 -0.61 -18.58
C ALA A 63 -10.98 -0.82 -19.52
N VAL A 64 -9.87 -0.09 -19.36
CA VAL A 64 -8.84 0.05 -20.42
C VAL A 64 -7.39 -0.05 -19.92
N GLN A 65 -7.14 -0.52 -18.68
CA GLN A 65 -5.76 -0.67 -18.20
C GLN A 65 -5.57 -2.05 -17.55
N PRO A 66 -4.58 -2.85 -17.99
CA PRO A 66 -4.33 -4.13 -17.34
C PRO A 66 -3.87 -3.86 -15.90
N LYS A 67 -4.48 -4.55 -14.92
CA LYS A 67 -3.97 -4.68 -13.53
C LYS A 67 -4.18 -3.48 -12.60
N ARG A 68 -5.32 -2.80 -12.67
CA ARG A 68 -5.64 -1.66 -11.77
C ARG A 68 -6.99 -1.84 -11.08
N SER A 69 -7.03 -1.56 -9.80
CA SER A 69 -8.26 -1.50 -8.98
C SER A 69 -8.55 -0.04 -8.67
N LEU A 70 -9.74 0.45 -8.98
CA LEU A 70 -10.22 1.71 -8.40
C LEU A 70 -10.81 1.37 -7.04
N MET A 71 -10.13 1.76 -5.97
CA MET A 71 -10.71 1.68 -4.64
C MET A 71 -11.48 2.96 -4.37
N THR A 72 -12.79 2.83 -4.14
CA THR A 72 -13.65 3.95 -3.77
C THR A 72 -14.17 3.72 -2.35
N ILE A 73 -14.04 4.71 -1.47
CA ILE A 73 -14.87 4.80 -0.27
C ILE A 73 -16.25 5.26 -0.77
N PRO A 74 -17.31 4.48 -0.53
CA PRO A 74 -18.60 4.70 -1.16
C PRO A 74 -19.25 5.98 -0.62
N PRO A 75 -20.11 6.63 -1.43
CA PRO A 75 -20.90 7.76 -0.98
C PRO A 75 -21.75 7.36 0.24
N PRO A 76 -21.82 8.20 1.29
CA PRO A 76 -22.42 7.87 2.55
C PRO A 76 -23.83 8.44 2.61
N SER A 77 -24.78 7.56 2.88
CA SER A 77 -25.50 7.75 4.14
C SER A 77 -24.48 7.52 5.28
N SER A 78 -23.75 8.58 5.66
CA SER A 78 -22.52 8.81 6.51
C SER A 78 -21.69 7.65 7.08
N ASP A 79 -22.27 6.49 7.37
CA ASP A 79 -21.75 5.53 8.34
C ASP A 79 -21.51 4.13 7.75
N GLN A 80 -21.84 3.90 6.48
CA GLN A 80 -21.66 2.59 5.86
C GLN A 80 -20.19 2.15 5.76
N SER A 81 -19.23 3.07 5.73
CA SER A 81 -17.79 2.77 5.76
C SER A 81 -17.16 2.91 7.16
N ILE A 82 -17.98 3.00 8.21
CA ILE A 82 -17.50 2.86 9.60
C ILE A 82 -17.09 1.41 9.80
N PHE A 83 -15.82 1.21 10.09
CA PHE A 83 -15.29 -0.09 10.42
C PHE A 83 -15.76 -0.50 11.83
N ALA A 84 -16.31 -1.71 11.92
CA ALA A 84 -16.78 -2.28 13.17
C ALA A 84 -16.25 -3.72 13.27
N PRO A 85 -14.99 -3.90 13.68
CA PRO A 85 -14.37 -5.23 13.78
C PRO A 85 -15.09 -6.16 14.76
N SER A 86 -15.90 -5.61 15.69
CA SER A 86 -16.82 -6.38 16.50
C SER A 86 -18.07 -5.55 16.86
N PRO A 87 -19.15 -6.18 17.33
CA PRO A 87 -20.34 -5.46 17.80
C PRO A 87 -20.06 -4.45 18.93
N THR A 88 -18.96 -4.60 19.66
CA THR A 88 -18.55 -3.74 20.78
C THR A 88 -17.35 -2.86 20.45
N ASN A 89 -16.79 -2.95 19.24
CA ASN A 89 -15.68 -2.14 18.76
C ASN A 89 -16.10 -1.52 17.43
N ILE A 90 -16.63 -0.30 17.49
CA ILE A 90 -17.12 0.46 16.34
C ILE A 90 -16.29 1.74 16.23
N GLN A 91 -15.51 1.86 15.16
CA GLN A 91 -14.58 2.97 14.96
C GLN A 91 -15.25 4.13 14.22
N THR A 92 -16.20 4.79 14.90
CA THR A 92 -17.04 5.85 14.31
C THR A 92 -16.26 7.07 13.82
N GLY A 93 -15.05 7.30 14.34
CA GLY A 93 -14.15 8.35 13.90
C GLY A 93 -13.53 8.08 12.53
N PHE A 94 -13.34 6.82 12.15
CA PHE A 94 -12.68 6.45 10.89
C PHE A 94 -13.67 6.13 9.77
N ARG A 95 -13.19 6.26 8.53
CA ARG A 95 -13.82 5.65 7.35
C ARG A 95 -12.78 4.76 6.68
N ARG A 96 -13.11 3.48 6.51
CA ARG A 96 -12.17 2.48 6.04
C ARG A 96 -12.75 1.69 4.87
N ALA A 97 -11.92 1.49 3.87
CA ALA A 97 -12.08 0.47 2.86
C ALA A 97 -10.66 0.08 2.46
N GLU A 98 -10.22 -1.11 2.85
CA GLU A 98 -8.87 -1.62 2.58
C GLU A 98 -8.92 -3.07 2.11
N LEU A 99 -8.09 -3.39 1.12
CA LEU A 99 -7.81 -4.73 0.63
C LEU A 99 -6.60 -5.31 1.35
N LEU A 100 -6.71 -6.55 1.80
CA LEU A 100 -5.62 -7.32 2.41
C LEU A 100 -5.29 -8.52 1.50
N PRO A 101 -4.02 -8.82 1.18
CA PRO A 101 -3.67 -9.99 0.38
C PRO A 101 -4.22 -11.27 1.02
N ALA A 102 -4.85 -12.15 0.22
CA ALA A 102 -5.54 -13.33 0.75
C ALA A 102 -4.62 -14.29 1.52
N SER A 103 -3.34 -14.36 1.15
CA SER A 103 -2.34 -15.19 1.82
C SER A 103 -1.77 -14.55 3.08
N ASN A 104 -1.97 -13.24 3.29
CA ASN A 104 -1.34 -12.50 4.37
C ASN A 104 -2.17 -12.56 5.67
N ASN A 105 -1.79 -13.47 6.55
CA ASN A 105 -2.52 -13.79 7.78
C ASN A 105 -1.90 -13.17 9.04
N GLY A 106 -0.88 -12.32 8.88
CA GLY A 106 -0.21 -11.65 9.98
C GLY A 106 1.01 -12.38 10.54
N THR A 107 1.20 -13.66 10.22
CA THR A 107 2.38 -14.44 10.64
C THR A 107 2.93 -15.32 9.51
N ASP A 108 2.47 -15.07 8.28
CA ASP A 108 2.94 -15.77 7.09
C ASP A 108 4.31 -15.23 6.63
N PRO A 109 4.96 -15.89 5.66
CA PRO A 109 6.30 -15.51 5.22
C PRO A 109 6.44 -14.10 4.62
N SER A 110 5.33 -13.39 4.32
CA SER A 110 5.37 -12.00 3.82
C SER A 110 6.02 -11.00 4.76
N THR A 111 6.12 -11.32 6.05
CA THR A 111 6.76 -10.44 7.04
C THR A 111 8.03 -11.03 7.64
N THR A 112 8.81 -11.77 6.83
CA THR A 112 10.06 -12.41 7.26
C THR A 112 11.17 -12.24 6.22
N GLY A 113 12.42 -12.32 6.65
CA GLY A 113 13.57 -12.20 5.75
C GLY A 113 13.68 -10.82 5.12
N VAL A 114 13.89 -10.76 3.81
CA VAL A 114 13.92 -9.51 3.04
C VAL A 114 12.89 -9.60 1.93
N LYS A 115 11.92 -8.68 1.96
CA LYS A 115 10.84 -8.62 0.96
C LYS A 115 10.82 -7.25 0.31
N THR A 116 10.38 -7.19 -0.94
CA THR A 116 10.10 -5.92 -1.61
C THR A 116 8.63 -5.84 -1.94
N LEU A 117 7.93 -4.95 -1.24
CA LEU A 117 6.55 -4.61 -1.50
C LEU A 117 6.46 -3.62 -2.66
N HIS A 118 5.67 -3.98 -3.66
CA HIS A 118 5.42 -3.19 -4.86
C HIS A 118 3.97 -2.72 -4.89
N PHE A 119 3.77 -1.45 -5.23
CA PHE A 119 2.44 -0.90 -5.49
C PHE A 119 2.53 0.38 -6.31
N SER A 120 1.44 0.71 -6.98
CA SER A 120 1.24 1.99 -7.66
C SER A 120 -0.07 2.61 -7.21
N LEU A 121 -0.08 3.93 -7.05
CA LEU A 121 -1.32 4.66 -6.79
C LEU A 121 -1.43 5.95 -7.59
N MET A 122 -2.65 6.34 -7.91
CA MET A 122 -2.98 7.59 -8.60
C MET A 122 -4.25 8.17 -7.99
N LYS A 123 -4.33 9.50 -7.94
CA LYS A 123 -5.56 10.20 -7.57
C LYS A 123 -6.71 9.81 -8.50
N ASN A 124 -7.90 9.61 -7.93
CA ASN A 124 -9.13 9.56 -8.72
C ASN A 124 -9.70 10.98 -8.86
N THR A 125 -9.54 11.60 -10.04
CA THR A 125 -10.02 12.98 -10.27
C THR A 125 -11.54 13.10 -10.23
N ALA A 126 -12.27 11.99 -10.45
CA ALA A 126 -13.73 11.96 -10.30
C ALA A 126 -14.19 11.80 -8.85
N ARG A 127 -13.29 11.43 -7.93
CA ARG A 127 -13.56 11.17 -6.50
C ARG A 127 -12.42 11.74 -5.64
N PRO A 128 -12.21 13.07 -5.66
CA PRO A 128 -11.05 13.70 -5.05
C PRO A 128 -11.08 13.57 -3.52
N LEU A 129 -9.91 13.35 -2.90
CA LEU A 129 -9.79 13.34 -1.44
C LEU A 129 -9.99 14.74 -0.84
N ASN A 130 -10.67 14.84 0.30
CA ASN A 130 -10.66 16.05 1.12
C ASN A 130 -9.36 16.12 1.95
N LEU A 131 -8.38 16.89 1.48
CA LEU A 131 -7.04 16.99 2.08
C LEU A 131 -6.99 17.68 3.45
N SER A 132 -8.11 18.20 3.98
CA SER A 132 -8.17 18.63 5.39
C SER A 132 -8.09 17.46 6.38
N HIS A 133 -8.25 16.23 5.91
CA HIS A 133 -8.14 15.01 6.70
C HIS A 133 -6.78 14.31 6.45
N GLU A 134 -6.33 13.50 7.42
CA GLU A 134 -5.26 12.53 7.20
C GLU A 134 -5.83 11.27 6.55
N TYR A 135 -5.16 10.79 5.50
CA TYR A 135 -5.40 9.48 4.92
C TYR A 135 -4.19 8.57 5.12
N GLN A 136 -4.43 7.31 5.41
CA GLN A 136 -3.43 6.25 5.36
C GLN A 136 -3.79 5.34 4.18
N LEU A 137 -2.85 5.20 3.23
CA LEU A 137 -3.10 4.67 1.89
C LEU A 137 -2.57 3.25 1.69
N VAL A 138 -1.39 3.00 2.23
CA VAL A 138 -0.70 1.70 2.24
C VAL A 138 0.00 1.59 3.57
N PHE A 139 -0.25 0.53 4.33
CA PHE A 139 0.43 0.33 5.60
C PHE A 139 0.62 -1.13 5.96
N LEU A 140 1.65 -1.40 6.77
CA LEU A 140 1.89 -2.69 7.41
C LEU A 140 1.51 -2.55 8.90
N GLU A 141 0.34 -3.05 9.27
CA GLU A 141 -0.13 -3.12 10.66
C GLU A 141 0.57 -4.29 11.37
N SER A 142 1.08 -4.09 12.59
CA SER A 142 1.72 -5.16 13.36
C SER A 142 0.73 -6.27 13.73
N SER A 143 1.22 -7.50 13.93
CA SER A 143 0.37 -8.67 14.23
C SER A 143 -0.44 -8.56 15.54
N ASP A 144 -0.05 -7.65 16.43
CA ASP A 144 -0.78 -7.30 17.65
C ASP A 144 -1.73 -6.11 17.49
N PHE A 145 -1.86 -5.57 16.27
CA PHE A 145 -2.71 -4.43 15.90
C PHE A 145 -2.42 -3.14 16.67
N SER A 146 -1.19 -2.97 17.16
CA SER A 146 -0.81 -1.83 18.00
C SER A 146 -0.17 -0.68 17.22
N THR A 147 0.44 -0.95 16.06
CA THR A 147 1.15 0.08 15.30
C THR A 147 1.21 -0.20 13.81
N ASN A 148 1.44 0.85 13.02
CA ASN A 148 1.80 0.71 11.61
C ASN A 148 3.32 0.83 11.49
N GLN A 149 3.96 -0.24 11.04
CA GLN A 149 5.42 -0.37 10.95
C GLN A 149 5.99 0.36 9.74
N VAL A 150 5.17 0.52 8.70
CA VAL A 150 5.37 1.41 7.56
C VAL A 150 4.00 1.97 7.20
N VAL A 151 3.91 3.27 6.91
CA VAL A 151 2.63 3.87 6.48
C VAL A 151 2.84 4.99 5.47
N LEU A 152 2.21 4.85 4.31
CA LEU A 152 2.07 5.91 3.32
C LEU A 152 0.84 6.76 3.65
N LYS A 153 1.04 8.06 3.80
CA LYS A 153 0.01 9.04 4.15
C LYS A 153 -0.13 10.13 3.11
N THR A 154 -1.29 10.80 3.12
CA THR A 154 -1.51 12.09 2.45
C THR A 154 -2.54 12.92 3.21
N GLY A 155 -2.71 14.19 2.83
CA GLY A 155 -3.58 15.14 3.49
C GLY A 155 -2.95 15.77 4.74
N THR A 156 -3.79 16.30 5.63
CA THR A 156 -3.35 16.98 6.85
C THR A 156 -2.99 15.96 7.92
N VAL A 157 -1.73 15.52 7.94
CA VAL A 157 -1.23 14.49 8.88
C VAL A 157 -1.21 15.04 10.31
N LEU A 158 -1.91 14.35 11.21
CA LEU A 158 -2.09 14.80 12.59
C LEU A 158 -0.78 14.72 13.36
N GLY A 159 -0.51 15.76 14.15
CA GLY A 159 0.72 15.87 14.94
C GLY A 159 1.99 16.13 14.12
N GLN A 160 1.86 16.39 12.81
CA GLN A 160 2.96 16.71 11.92
C GLN A 160 2.70 18.03 11.21
N THR A 161 3.70 18.91 11.16
CA THR A 161 3.61 20.13 10.35
C THR A 161 3.99 19.80 8.92
N VAL A 162 2.99 19.51 8.09
CA VAL A 162 3.18 19.29 6.65
C VAL A 162 2.91 20.60 5.93
N ALA A 163 3.87 21.07 5.12
CA ALA A 163 3.75 22.35 4.42
C ALA A 163 2.68 22.33 3.33
N ASP A 164 2.55 21.20 2.62
CA ASP A 164 1.52 20.98 1.59
C ASP A 164 0.80 19.65 1.87
N PRO A 165 -0.50 19.67 2.22
CA PRO A 165 -1.26 18.44 2.45
C PRO A 165 -1.41 17.60 1.17
N ASP A 166 -1.13 18.15 -0.01
CA ASP A 166 -1.13 17.43 -1.28
C ASP A 166 0.20 16.67 -1.57
N THR A 167 0.70 16.01 -0.54
CA THR A 167 1.97 15.28 -0.53
C THR A 167 1.74 13.81 -0.17
N LEU A 168 2.41 12.90 -0.87
CA LEU A 168 2.59 11.52 -0.43
C LEU A 168 3.76 11.46 0.55
N MET A 169 3.53 10.94 1.76
CA MET A 169 4.52 10.89 2.84
C MET A 169 4.61 9.46 3.39
N LEU A 170 5.75 8.81 3.19
CA LEU A 170 6.03 7.49 3.75
C LEU A 170 6.73 7.64 5.09
N PHE A 171 6.10 7.15 6.15
CA PHE A 171 6.67 7.12 7.49
C PHE A 171 7.11 5.71 7.89
N SER A 172 8.15 5.67 8.71
CA SER A 172 8.58 4.49 9.46
C SER A 172 7.56 4.13 10.54
N ASN A 173 7.90 3.14 11.37
CA ASN A 173 7.07 2.66 12.47
C ASN A 173 6.52 3.79 13.33
N VAL A 174 5.19 3.84 13.47
CA VAL A 174 4.47 4.95 14.09
C VAL A 174 4.83 5.12 15.57
N ASN A 175 5.28 4.07 16.26
CA ASN A 175 5.75 4.17 17.64
C ASN A 175 6.95 5.12 17.80
N ASN A 176 7.76 5.28 16.76
CA ASN A 176 8.87 6.23 16.70
C ASN A 176 9.00 6.78 15.27
N ALA A 177 7.92 7.42 14.79
CA ALA A 177 7.77 7.79 13.40
C ALA A 177 8.88 8.76 12.91
N SER A 178 9.50 8.40 11.80
CA SER A 178 10.41 9.24 11.01
C SER A 178 9.94 9.24 9.56
N LEU A 179 10.11 10.37 8.88
CA LEU A 179 9.80 10.47 7.45
C LEU A 179 10.88 9.72 6.65
N LEU A 180 10.48 8.68 5.93
CA LEU A 180 11.36 7.88 5.07
C LEU A 180 11.49 8.49 3.68
N PHE A 181 10.38 8.96 3.11
CA PHE A 181 10.33 9.56 1.78
C PHE A 181 9.08 10.43 1.63
N SER A 182 9.17 11.50 0.82
CA SER A 182 8.00 12.28 0.43
C SER A 182 8.10 12.80 -1.00
N THR A 183 6.94 13.04 -1.62
CA THR A 183 6.83 13.58 -2.98
C THR A 183 5.43 14.20 -3.18
N ASN A 184 5.32 15.21 -4.05
CA ASN A 184 4.02 15.81 -4.36
C ASN A 184 3.08 14.76 -4.97
N PHE A 185 1.83 14.71 -4.53
CA PHE A 185 0.86 13.76 -5.06
C PHE A 185 0.27 14.27 -6.38
N THR A 186 1.06 14.23 -7.44
CA THR A 186 0.68 14.83 -8.73
C THR A 186 -0.52 14.10 -9.34
N ALA A 187 -1.52 14.85 -9.80
CA ALA A 187 -2.71 14.25 -10.40
C ALA A 187 -2.41 13.62 -11.77
N SER A 188 -3.24 12.64 -12.17
CA SER A 188 -3.20 11.99 -13.49
C SER A 188 -1.91 11.23 -13.83
N VAL A 189 -1.07 10.93 -12.85
CA VAL A 189 0.10 10.07 -13.01
C VAL A 189 0.13 9.01 -11.90
N PHE A 190 0.58 7.80 -12.24
CA PHE A 190 0.85 6.78 -11.24
C PHE A 190 2.12 7.11 -10.48
N HIS A 191 2.04 7.03 -9.16
CA HIS A 191 3.14 7.07 -8.24
C HIS A 191 3.48 5.63 -7.88
N ASN A 192 4.69 5.22 -8.28
CA ASN A 192 5.16 3.84 -8.22
C ASN A 192 6.10 3.69 -7.03
N PHE A 193 5.87 2.70 -6.18
CA PHE A 193 6.70 2.43 -5.02
C PHE A 193 7.20 0.98 -5.04
N GLY A 194 8.47 0.83 -4.67
CA GLY A 194 9.04 -0.44 -4.23
C GLY A 194 9.65 -0.23 -2.85
N LEU A 195 9.16 -0.94 -1.83
CA LEU A 195 9.64 -0.82 -0.45
C LEU A 195 10.37 -2.11 -0.09
N THR A 196 11.69 -2.08 -0.03
CA THR A 196 12.45 -3.22 0.49
C THR A 196 12.43 -3.16 2.01
N LEU A 197 11.76 -4.14 2.62
CA LEU A 197 11.61 -4.34 4.05
C LEU A 197 12.55 -5.46 4.47
N ASP A 198 13.57 -5.12 5.26
CA ASP A 198 14.45 -6.11 5.88
C ASP A 198 13.97 -6.38 7.30
N PHE A 199 13.20 -7.45 7.46
CA PHE A 199 12.64 -7.91 8.73
C PHE A 199 13.71 -8.47 9.68
N THR A 200 14.92 -8.74 9.16
CA THR A 200 16.05 -9.22 9.97
C THR A 200 16.85 -8.07 10.55
N LYS A 201 17.06 -7.02 9.76
CA LYS A 201 17.86 -5.84 10.15
C LYS A 201 17.04 -4.65 10.61
N ASN A 202 15.71 -4.71 10.52
CA ASN A 202 14.81 -3.62 10.82
C ASN A 202 15.17 -2.37 10.02
N THR A 203 15.08 -2.50 8.69
CA THR A 203 15.29 -1.37 7.78
C THR A 203 14.24 -1.32 6.69
N THR A 204 14.03 -0.12 6.16
CA THR A 204 13.21 0.12 4.98
C THR A 204 14.00 0.94 3.96
N GLN A 205 14.07 0.44 2.72
CA GLN A 205 14.64 1.16 1.58
C GLN A 205 13.54 1.49 0.58
N VAL A 206 13.55 2.72 0.07
CA VAL A 206 12.52 3.22 -0.83
C VAL A 206 13.05 3.32 -2.26
N PHE A 207 12.30 2.70 -3.16
CA PHE A 207 12.38 2.87 -4.60
C PHE A 207 11.11 3.57 -5.07
N TYR A 208 11.28 4.50 -6.01
CA TYR A 208 10.18 5.32 -6.47
C TYR A 208 10.33 5.71 -7.94
N SER A 209 9.20 5.86 -8.63
CA SER A 209 9.12 6.47 -9.96
C SER A 209 7.72 7.00 -10.23
N THR A 210 7.51 7.60 -11.40
CA THR A 210 6.19 8.00 -11.88
C THR A 210 5.88 7.47 -13.28
N GLY A 211 4.60 7.28 -13.55
CA GLY A 211 4.09 6.82 -14.84
C GLY A 211 4.61 5.44 -15.19
N THR A 212 5.24 5.30 -16.35
CA THR A 212 5.82 4.05 -16.85
C THR A 212 7.33 3.96 -16.62
N THR A 213 7.91 4.90 -15.87
CA THR A 213 9.35 4.94 -15.63
C THR A 213 9.75 3.80 -14.70
N PRO A 214 10.87 3.09 -14.94
CA PRO A 214 11.38 2.09 -14.02
C PRO A 214 11.65 2.67 -12.62
N LEU A 215 11.44 1.85 -11.59
CA LEU A 215 11.76 2.23 -10.20
C LEU A 215 13.24 2.60 -10.06
N ALA A 216 13.49 3.76 -9.46
CA ALA A 216 14.82 4.20 -9.07
C ALA A 216 14.96 4.16 -7.54
N GLN A 217 16.15 3.81 -7.06
CA GLN A 217 16.45 3.93 -5.63
C GLN A 217 16.45 5.41 -5.25
N VAL A 218 15.62 5.79 -4.27
CA VAL A 218 15.52 7.18 -3.79
C VAL A 218 16.02 7.34 -2.35
N THR A 219 16.24 6.24 -1.63
CA THR A 219 16.90 6.23 -0.32
C THR A 219 17.91 5.09 -0.21
N GLU A 220 18.84 5.22 0.73
CA GLU A 220 19.53 4.04 1.30
C GLU A 220 18.55 3.21 2.15
N ALA A 221 19.00 2.07 2.68
CA ALA A 221 18.25 1.36 3.73
C ALA A 221 18.27 2.19 5.02
N LEU A 222 17.11 2.69 5.42
CA LEU A 222 16.93 3.53 6.62
C LEU A 222 16.47 2.67 7.80
N PRO A 223 16.91 2.96 9.04
CA PRO A 223 16.41 2.27 10.23
C PRO A 223 14.88 2.37 10.32
N ASN A 224 14.23 1.22 10.47
CA ASN A 224 12.79 1.14 10.68
C ASN A 224 12.43 -0.20 11.35
N ASP A 225 11.85 -0.16 12.54
CA ASP A 225 11.39 -1.37 13.21
C ASP A 225 10.17 -1.97 12.48
N VAL A 226 10.40 -3.09 11.79
CA VAL A 226 9.38 -3.85 11.06
C VAL A 226 9.23 -5.27 11.62
N SER A 227 9.69 -5.50 12.85
CA SER A 227 9.80 -6.85 13.44
C SER A 227 8.49 -7.44 13.95
N GLY A 228 7.40 -6.68 14.00
CA GLY A 228 6.12 -7.04 14.59
C GLY A 228 5.26 -8.01 13.76
N GLN A 229 5.78 -8.52 12.64
CA GLN A 229 5.00 -9.26 11.62
C GLN A 229 3.73 -8.47 11.22
N GLY A 230 2.69 -9.12 10.70
CA GLY A 230 1.37 -8.48 10.55
C GLY A 230 0.89 -8.35 9.11
N GLN A 231 0.00 -7.39 8.89
CA GLN A 231 -0.86 -7.36 7.71
C GLN A 231 -0.63 -6.13 6.84
N PHE A 232 -0.61 -6.33 5.52
CA PHE A 232 -0.54 -5.26 4.54
C PHE A 232 -1.94 -4.80 4.15
N HIS A 233 -2.19 -3.51 4.29
CA HIS A 233 -3.45 -2.86 3.96
C HIS A 233 -3.24 -1.95 2.76
N PHE A 234 -4.07 -2.14 1.73
CA PHE A 234 -4.09 -1.31 0.53
C PHE A 234 -5.48 -0.67 0.41
N GLY A 235 -5.56 0.63 0.62
CA GLY A 235 -6.84 1.32 0.49
C GLY A 235 -6.89 2.64 1.20
N LEU A 236 -8.06 2.99 1.72
CA LEU A 236 -8.25 4.28 2.36
C LEU A 236 -8.70 4.09 3.81
N LEU A 237 -7.85 4.52 4.74
CA LEU A 237 -8.24 4.88 6.10
C LEU A 237 -8.25 6.40 6.21
N LYS A 238 -9.44 6.99 6.32
CA LYS A 238 -9.63 8.43 6.55
C LYS A 238 -9.82 8.70 8.03
N LYS A 239 -8.97 9.54 8.60
CA LYS A 239 -9.13 10.05 9.97
C LYS A 239 -10.11 11.22 10.02
N PRO A 240 -10.81 11.44 11.14
CA PRO A 240 -11.64 12.61 11.32
C PRO A 240 -10.76 13.84 11.59
N VAL A 241 -11.32 15.03 11.44
CA VAL A 241 -10.72 16.25 12.00
C VAL A 241 -11.22 16.45 13.44
N ASN A 242 -10.51 17.21 14.27
CA ASN A 242 -10.95 17.55 15.63
C ASN A 242 -11.26 16.32 16.53
N GLY A 243 -10.55 15.20 16.34
CA GLY A 243 -10.82 13.93 17.04
C GLY A 243 -10.46 13.87 18.53
N GLY A 244 -9.73 14.87 19.06
CA GLY A 244 -9.33 14.89 20.47
C GLY A 244 -8.48 13.69 20.89
N ALA A 245 -8.68 13.20 22.11
CA ALA A 245 -7.90 12.10 22.69
C ALA A 245 -8.30 10.71 22.17
N ASP A 246 -9.57 10.51 21.80
CA ASP A 246 -10.07 9.25 21.21
C ASP A 246 -10.52 9.48 19.77
N ILE A 247 -9.54 9.58 18.88
CA ILE A 247 -9.78 9.77 17.46
C ILE A 247 -10.47 8.59 16.78
N THR A 248 -10.49 7.42 17.43
CA THR A 248 -11.09 6.20 16.85
C THR A 248 -12.62 6.27 16.88
N THR A 249 -13.19 6.97 17.86
CA THR A 249 -14.64 7.12 18.03
C THR A 249 -15.14 8.56 17.93
N SER A 250 -14.25 9.55 18.01
CA SER A 250 -14.59 10.98 18.05
C SER A 250 -14.05 11.76 16.85
N GLY A 251 -14.56 12.97 16.66
CA GLY A 251 -14.15 13.91 15.62
C GLY A 251 -15.19 14.09 14.52
N GLU A 252 -14.90 15.01 13.62
CA GLU A 252 -15.81 15.45 12.56
C GLU A 252 -15.48 14.74 11.24
N GLN A 253 -16.52 14.24 10.59
CA GLN A 253 -16.50 13.67 9.26
C GLN A 253 -17.59 14.34 8.43
N PRO A 254 -17.33 14.71 7.16
CA PRO A 254 -18.39 15.19 6.30
C PRO A 254 -19.37 14.05 5.97
N ALA A 255 -20.65 14.40 5.78
CA ALA A 255 -21.58 13.52 5.10
C ALA A 255 -21.27 13.49 3.60
N GLY A 256 -21.77 12.50 2.84
CA GLY A 256 -21.61 12.56 1.38
C GLY A 256 -20.20 12.23 0.83
N ILE A 257 -19.25 11.73 1.65
CA ILE A 257 -17.90 11.26 1.24
C ILE A 257 -17.93 10.34 0.02
N ASP A 258 -17.56 10.88 -1.13
CA ASP A 258 -17.26 10.11 -2.32
C ASP A 258 -15.80 10.36 -2.71
N GLU A 259 -14.93 9.49 -2.20
CA GLU A 259 -13.47 9.66 -2.26
C GLU A 259 -12.83 8.36 -2.75
N GLY A 260 -11.81 8.45 -3.59
CA GLY A 260 -11.20 7.26 -4.17
C GLY A 260 -9.76 7.44 -4.58
N ILE A 261 -9.04 6.32 -4.59
CA ILE A 261 -7.68 6.18 -5.10
C ILE A 261 -7.64 5.02 -6.08
N ILE A 262 -6.84 5.17 -7.11
CA ILE A 262 -6.62 4.17 -8.14
C ILE A 262 -5.35 3.42 -7.76
N TYR A 263 -5.45 2.13 -7.50
CA TYR A 263 -4.34 1.25 -7.20
C TYR A 263 -3.98 0.39 -8.41
N GLY A 264 -2.73 -0.04 -8.48
CA GLY A 264 -2.25 -1.01 -9.46
C GLY A 264 -0.92 -1.60 -9.02
N GLY A 265 -0.47 -2.64 -9.72
CA GLY A 265 0.86 -3.21 -9.50
C GLY A 265 1.14 -3.67 -8.06
N ILE A 266 0.10 -4.10 -7.33
CA ILE A 266 0.25 -4.60 -5.95
C ILE A 266 0.81 -6.02 -6.00
N PHE A 267 2.02 -6.23 -5.51
CA PHE A 267 2.59 -7.55 -5.27
C PHE A 267 3.75 -7.44 -4.29
N GLU A 268 4.18 -8.56 -3.74
CA GLU A 268 5.41 -8.62 -2.96
C GLU A 268 6.28 -9.74 -3.52
N GLU A 269 7.58 -9.50 -3.57
CA GLU A 269 8.56 -10.49 -4.00
C GLU A 269 9.60 -10.74 -2.91
N ASP A 270 10.16 -11.95 -2.91
CA ASP A 270 11.35 -12.25 -2.12
C ASP A 270 12.57 -11.58 -2.75
N SER A 271 13.16 -10.65 -2.01
CA SER A 271 14.31 -9.87 -2.44
C SER A 271 15.55 -10.16 -1.60
N SER A 272 15.59 -11.31 -0.91
CA SER A 272 16.74 -11.77 -0.11
C SER A 272 18.03 -11.91 -0.92
N ALA A 273 17.93 -12.08 -2.24
CA ALA A 273 19.07 -12.09 -3.17
C ALA A 273 19.58 -10.69 -3.56
N GLY A 274 18.97 -9.61 -3.06
CA GLY A 274 19.36 -8.23 -3.35
C GLY A 274 18.95 -7.72 -4.73
N VAL A 275 18.04 -8.41 -5.42
CA VAL A 275 17.51 -8.02 -6.73
C VAL A 275 16.02 -7.79 -6.62
N ILE A 276 15.54 -6.68 -7.19
CA ILE A 276 14.12 -6.31 -7.21
C ILE A 276 13.62 -6.10 -8.64
N SER A 277 12.34 -6.36 -8.85
CA SER A 277 11.60 -5.93 -10.02
C SER A 277 11.58 -4.40 -10.10
N LYS A 278 11.90 -3.84 -11.27
CA LYS A 278 11.84 -2.39 -11.52
C LYS A 278 10.62 -1.94 -12.31
N SER A 279 9.87 -2.91 -12.84
CA SER A 279 8.60 -2.69 -13.53
C SER A 279 7.46 -3.23 -12.67
N LEU A 280 6.40 -2.44 -12.59
CA LEU A 280 5.15 -2.79 -11.88
C LEU A 280 4.10 -3.38 -12.85
N GLU A 281 4.41 -3.34 -14.15
CA GLU A 281 3.67 -4.00 -15.21
C GLU A 281 4.45 -5.26 -15.61
N ALA A 282 4.25 -6.36 -14.88
CA ALA A 282 4.59 -7.72 -15.34
C ALA A 282 3.31 -8.53 -15.41
#